data_AF-A0A7Z0EGR3-F1
#
_entry.id   AF-A0A7Z0EGR3-F1
#
_cell.length_a   1.000
_cell.length_b   1.000
_cell.length_c   1.000
_cell.angle_alpha   90.00
_cell.angle_beta   90.00
_cell.angle_gamma   90.00
#
_symmetry.space_group_name_H-M   'P 1'
#
loop_
_entity.id
_entity.type
_entity.pdbx_description
1 polymer ?
#
loop_
_entity_poly.entity_id
_entity_poly.type
_entity_poly.pdbx_seq_one_letter_code
_entity_poly.pdbx_strand_id
1 'polypeptide(L)'
;MTATDYAQSVEKTPGEFSWRKLERHAYDSYPQIPPLLDALGTDLDGRKKTPRLIGIVGGLVMLPFLCLYYIGPMITAGILLVGSQVHAAPNVILAWAGAIAVWQIIFRIKEWVHAAHGGEPAALVESLLTYINTFFAATTAWAAYMFVDTYHPVGVWLYFILFLLMTFACLTSTIMMARRGRAHDRGELIFTLSAESAVNAAIGRLPEEERDAIKNDLATALETLATAGVISTNDQTDALRQPPGDLASWRWYREPRSRQPK
;
A
#
# COMPACT_ATOMS: atom_id res chain seq x y z
N MET A 1 -30.83 -1.86 -8.48
CA MET A 1 -30.85 -1.79 -9.94
C MET A 1 -29.82 -2.80 -10.41
N THR A 2 -30.16 -3.71 -11.33
CA THR A 2 -29.22 -4.79 -11.73
C THR A 2 -28.25 -4.31 -12.82
N ALA A 3 -27.25 -5.13 -13.15
CA ALA A 3 -26.36 -4.83 -14.28
C ALA A 3 -27.14 -4.81 -15.60
N THR A 4 -28.13 -5.71 -15.75
CA THR A 4 -29.01 -5.75 -16.92
C THR A 4 -29.86 -4.48 -17.03
N ASP A 5 -30.43 -3.99 -15.91
CA ASP A 5 -31.18 -2.73 -15.89
C ASP A 5 -30.31 -1.55 -16.37
N TYR A 6 -29.05 -1.52 -15.92
CA TYR A 6 -28.08 -0.52 -16.37
C TYR A 6 -27.78 -0.64 -17.87
N ALA A 7 -27.54 -1.85 -18.39
CA ALA A 7 -27.31 -2.07 -19.81
C ALA A 7 -28.48 -1.57 -20.68
N GLN A 8 -29.72 -1.87 -20.28
CA GLN A 8 -30.92 -1.39 -20.98
C GLN A 8 -31.08 0.14 -20.90
N SER A 9 -30.65 0.76 -19.80
CA SER A 9 -30.64 2.22 -19.68
C SER A 9 -29.62 2.86 -20.63
N VAL A 10 -28.44 2.26 -20.77
CA VAL A 10 -27.37 2.71 -21.67
C VAL A 10 -27.76 2.53 -23.14
N GLU A 11 -28.47 1.46 -23.49
CA GLU A 11 -29.02 1.28 -24.84
C GLU A 11 -29.87 2.48 -25.28
N LYS A 12 -30.68 3.04 -24.36
CA LYS A 12 -31.50 4.23 -24.61
C LYS A 12 -30.69 5.53 -24.64
N THR A 13 -29.46 5.54 -24.12
CA THR A 13 -28.57 6.71 -24.07
C THR A 13 -27.11 6.30 -24.27
N PRO A 14 -26.68 5.99 -25.52
CA PRO A 14 -25.43 5.29 -25.82
C PRO A 14 -24.12 5.99 -25.41
N GLY A 15 -24.17 7.25 -24.94
CA GLY A 15 -23.00 8.04 -24.56
C GLY A 15 -22.55 7.91 -23.11
N GLU A 16 -23.32 7.24 -22.23
CA GLU A 16 -23.07 7.23 -20.77
C GLU A 16 -22.48 5.93 -20.23
N PHE A 17 -22.03 5.04 -21.11
CA PHE A 17 -21.51 3.74 -20.71
C PHE A 17 -20.23 3.85 -19.86
N SER A 18 -20.21 3.14 -18.73
CA SER A 18 -19.03 2.98 -17.88
C SER A 18 -18.96 1.56 -17.34
N TRP A 19 -17.82 0.90 -17.57
CA TRP A 19 -17.51 -0.42 -17.01
C TRP A 19 -17.61 -0.45 -15.48
N ARG A 20 -17.16 0.63 -14.82
CA ARG A 20 -17.23 0.74 -13.35
C ARG A 20 -18.67 0.82 -12.85
N LYS A 21 -19.55 1.53 -13.57
CA LYS A 21 -20.98 1.61 -13.23
C LYS A 21 -21.69 0.28 -13.46
N LEU A 22 -21.39 -0.40 -14.57
CA LEU A 22 -21.93 -1.73 -14.87
C LEU A 22 -21.60 -2.72 -13.74
N GLU A 23 -20.32 -2.80 -13.37
CA GLU A 23 -19.86 -3.69 -12.30
C GLU A 23 -20.46 -3.31 -10.95
N ARG A 24 -20.54 -2.00 -10.63
CA ARG A 24 -21.18 -1.53 -9.40
C ARG A 24 -22.65 -1.96 -9.30
N HIS A 25 -23.42 -1.79 -10.37
CA HIS A 25 -24.85 -2.16 -10.38
C HIS A 25 -25.07 -3.67 -10.23
N ALA A 26 -24.12 -4.51 -10.67
CA ALA A 26 -24.18 -5.95 -10.43
C ALA A 26 -24.18 -6.32 -8.93
N TYR A 27 -23.63 -5.44 -8.07
CA TYR A 27 -23.52 -5.65 -6.63
C TYR A 27 -24.37 -4.68 -5.79
N ASP A 28 -25.32 -3.96 -6.38
CA ASP A 28 -26.15 -2.99 -5.65
C ASP A 28 -26.93 -3.62 -4.48
N SER A 29 -27.28 -4.91 -4.59
CA SER A 29 -27.97 -5.67 -3.53
C SER A 29 -27.06 -6.00 -2.33
N TYR A 30 -25.75 -5.80 -2.43
CA TYR A 30 -24.74 -6.13 -1.42
C TYR A 30 -24.01 -4.87 -0.95
N PRO A 31 -24.55 -4.14 0.05
CA PRO A 31 -24.08 -2.79 0.41
C PRO A 31 -22.60 -2.71 0.80
N GLN A 32 -21.99 -3.83 1.19
CA GLN A 32 -20.57 -3.94 1.54
C GLN A 32 -19.61 -3.94 0.33
N ILE A 33 -20.07 -4.25 -0.89
CA ILE A 33 -19.21 -4.44 -2.07
C ILE A 33 -18.98 -3.13 -2.87
N PRO A 34 -20.00 -2.29 -3.16
CA PRO A 34 -19.81 -1.04 -3.91
C PRO A 34 -18.73 -0.09 -3.35
N PRO A 35 -18.59 0.12 -2.02
CA PRO A 35 -17.52 0.96 -1.49
C PRO A 35 -16.12 0.41 -1.78
N LEU A 36 -15.96 -0.92 -1.82
CA LEU A 36 -14.68 -1.57 -2.13
C LEU A 36 -14.34 -1.43 -3.63
N LEU A 37 -15.34 -1.55 -4.51
CA LEU A 37 -15.19 -1.30 -5.95
C LEU A 37 -14.84 0.16 -6.25
N ASP A 38 -15.44 1.12 -5.54
CA ASP A 38 -15.11 2.54 -5.66
C ASP A 38 -13.67 2.84 -5.20
N ALA A 39 -13.23 2.22 -4.09
CA ALA A 39 -11.87 2.33 -3.60
C ALA A 39 -10.85 1.74 -4.59
N LEU A 40 -11.12 0.55 -5.15
CA LEU A 40 -10.32 -0.06 -6.21
C LEU A 40 -10.22 0.84 -7.44
N GLY A 41 -11.34 1.42 -7.86
CA GLY A 41 -11.38 2.38 -8.97
C GLY A 41 -10.49 3.60 -8.73
N THR A 42 -10.49 4.12 -7.50
CA THR A 42 -9.67 5.28 -7.10
C THR A 42 -8.17 4.95 -7.10
N ASP A 43 -7.78 3.77 -6.61
CA ASP A 43 -6.39 3.29 -6.68
C ASP A 43 -5.92 3.16 -8.14
N LEU A 44 -6.73 2.51 -9.00
CA LEU A 44 -6.43 2.38 -10.43
C LEU A 44 -6.27 3.75 -11.12
N ASP A 45 -7.11 4.74 -10.79
CA ASP A 45 -6.99 6.09 -11.32
C ASP A 45 -5.74 6.83 -10.79
N GLY A 46 -5.34 6.59 -9.54
CA GLY A 46 -4.07 7.07 -8.97
C GLY A 46 -2.85 6.50 -9.67
N ARG A 47 -2.87 5.21 -10.03
CA ARG A 47 -1.80 4.54 -10.80
C ARG A 47 -1.65 5.08 -12.23
N LYS A 48 -2.71 5.65 -12.84
CA LYS A 48 -2.62 6.35 -14.15
C LYS A 48 -1.75 7.61 -14.06
N LYS A 49 -1.76 8.32 -12.93
CA LYS A 49 -1.03 9.59 -12.73
C LYS A 49 0.43 9.42 -12.36
N THR A 50 0.87 8.21 -11.98
CA THR A 50 2.25 7.96 -11.57
C THR A 50 3.09 7.59 -12.80
N PRO A 51 4.04 8.43 -13.27
CA PRO A 51 4.82 8.14 -14.46
C PRO A 51 5.71 6.90 -14.25
N ARG A 52 5.56 5.90 -15.13
CA ARG A 52 6.30 4.62 -15.14
C ARG A 52 7.83 4.76 -15.19
N LEU A 53 8.38 5.94 -15.48
CA LEU A 53 9.83 6.19 -15.45
C LEU A 53 10.44 6.07 -14.03
N ILE A 54 9.62 6.11 -12.98
CA ILE A 54 10.04 5.82 -11.60
C ILE A 54 10.13 4.29 -11.35
N GLY A 55 9.53 3.44 -12.20
CA GLY A 55 9.33 2.01 -11.90
C GLY A 55 10.55 1.09 -12.06
N ILE A 56 11.53 1.45 -12.90
CA ILE A 56 12.69 0.56 -13.16
C ILE A 56 13.99 1.20 -12.68
N VAL A 57 14.24 2.48 -13.01
CA VAL A 57 15.40 3.22 -12.50
C VAL A 57 15.17 3.63 -11.04
N GLY A 58 13.95 4.06 -10.70
CA GLY A 58 13.57 4.32 -9.32
C GLY A 58 13.47 3.04 -8.49
N GLY A 59 13.08 1.89 -9.06
CA GLY A 59 13.07 0.61 -8.34
C GLY A 59 14.47 0.13 -7.94
N LEU A 60 15.46 0.27 -8.82
CA LEU A 60 16.84 -0.16 -8.55
C LEU A 60 17.58 0.82 -7.61
N VAL A 61 17.30 2.12 -7.70
CA VAL A 61 17.81 3.13 -6.77
C VAL A 61 17.08 3.09 -5.43
N MET A 62 15.77 2.78 -5.41
CA MET A 62 14.99 2.61 -4.19
C MET A 62 15.38 1.35 -3.43
N LEU A 63 15.84 0.27 -4.08
CA LEU A 63 16.21 -0.97 -3.41
C LEU A 63 17.21 -0.75 -2.25
N PRO A 64 18.37 -0.08 -2.43
CA PRO A 64 19.25 0.24 -1.32
C PRO A 64 18.60 1.18 -0.31
N PHE A 65 17.75 2.12 -0.71
CA PHE A 65 17.02 2.99 0.22
C PHE A 65 15.95 2.24 1.04
N LEU A 66 15.30 1.25 0.45
CA LEU A 66 14.31 0.37 1.08
C LEU A 66 15.00 -0.58 2.05
N CYS A 67 16.14 -1.15 1.64
CA CYS A 67 17.01 -1.90 2.54
C CYS A 67 17.53 -1.03 3.68
N LEU A 68 17.95 0.22 3.42
CA LEU A 68 18.37 1.14 4.47
C LEU A 68 17.21 1.54 5.38
N TYR A 69 15.99 1.64 4.85
CA TYR A 69 14.80 1.93 5.62
C TYR A 69 14.47 0.79 6.60
N TYR A 70 14.52 -0.46 6.12
CA TYR A 70 14.16 -1.62 6.95
C TYR A 70 15.30 -2.17 7.81
N ILE A 71 16.55 -1.97 7.42
CA ILE A 71 17.74 -2.56 8.05
C ILE A 71 18.62 -1.46 8.68
N GLY A 72 18.30 -0.17 8.49
CA GLY A 72 19.11 0.96 8.98
C GLY A 72 19.43 0.90 10.48
N PRO A 73 18.45 0.70 11.38
CA PRO A 73 18.70 0.54 12.82
C PRO A 73 19.60 -0.67 13.12
N MET A 74 19.46 -1.77 12.38
CA MET A 74 20.31 -2.95 12.52
C MET A 74 21.75 -2.67 12.05
N ILE A 75 21.93 -1.97 10.93
CA ILE A 75 23.23 -1.52 10.42
C ILE A 75 23.88 -0.58 11.43
N THR A 76 23.10 0.35 12.00
CA THR A 76 23.58 1.33 13.00
C THR A 76 24.06 0.62 14.27
N ALA A 77 23.28 -0.34 14.78
CA ALA A 77 23.68 -1.19 15.90
C ALA A 77 24.96 -1.97 15.58
N GLY A 78 25.04 -2.58 14.40
CA GLY A 78 26.22 -3.31 13.94
C GLY A 78 27.47 -2.43 13.84
N ILE A 79 27.35 -1.22 13.30
CA ILE A 79 28.46 -0.25 13.20
C ILE A 79 28.98 0.12 14.58
N LEU A 80 28.10 0.39 15.56
CA LEU A 80 28.53 0.72 16.92
C LEU A 80 29.16 -0.48 17.64
N LEU A 81 28.54 -1.66 17.54
CA LEU A 81 29.00 -2.86 18.24
C LEU A 81 30.31 -3.39 17.65
N VAL A 82 30.40 -3.52 16.32
CA VAL A 82 31.62 -4.02 15.65
C VAL A 82 32.69 -2.94 15.58
N GLY A 83 32.33 -1.70 15.28
CA GLY A 83 33.29 -0.59 15.20
C GLY A 83 34.04 -0.36 16.51
N SER A 84 33.40 -0.62 17.65
CA SER A 84 34.05 -0.60 18.97
C SER A 84 35.24 -1.56 19.09
N GLN A 85 35.25 -2.65 18.33
CA GLN A 85 36.25 -3.72 18.40
C GLN A 85 37.42 -3.52 17.43
N VAL A 86 37.26 -2.71 16.37
CA VAL A 86 38.21 -2.66 15.24
C VAL A 86 39.23 -1.50 15.36
N HIS A 87 39.35 -0.85 16.52
CA HIS A 87 40.25 0.32 16.75
C HIS A 87 40.08 1.47 15.74
N ALA A 88 38.96 1.53 15.03
CA ALA A 88 38.65 2.63 14.14
C ALA A 88 38.36 3.90 14.95
N ALA A 89 38.65 5.07 14.37
CA ALA A 89 38.47 6.35 15.05
C ALA A 89 36.99 6.52 15.48
N PRO A 90 36.70 6.69 16.79
CA PRO A 90 35.33 6.75 17.31
C PRO A 90 34.45 7.79 16.62
N ASN A 91 35.05 8.92 16.22
CA ASN A 91 34.35 10.00 15.55
C ASN A 91 33.81 9.60 14.16
N VAL A 92 34.53 8.74 13.42
CA VAL A 92 34.10 8.28 12.09
C VAL A 92 32.93 7.31 12.22
N ILE A 93 33.00 6.40 13.20
CA ILE A 93 31.94 5.44 13.51
C ILE A 93 30.65 6.18 13.91
N LEU A 94 30.77 7.14 14.84
CA LEU A 94 29.64 7.93 15.31
C LEU A 94 29.04 8.81 14.21
N ALA A 95 29.86 9.40 13.32
CA ALA A 95 29.36 10.19 12.20
C ALA A 95 28.51 9.36 11.23
N TRP A 96 28.96 8.16 10.85
CA TRP A 96 28.20 7.26 9.97
C TRP A 96 26.92 6.76 10.63
N ALA A 97 27.02 6.29 11.88
CA ALA A 97 25.86 5.83 12.64
C ALA A 97 24.83 6.97 12.85
N GLY A 98 25.31 8.18 13.15
CA GLY A 98 24.49 9.37 13.29
C GLY A 98 23.79 9.77 11.99
N ALA A 99 24.48 9.70 10.83
CA ALA A 99 23.86 9.99 9.54
C ALA A 99 22.69 9.04 9.23
N ILE A 100 22.86 7.74 9.52
CA ILE A 100 21.78 6.75 9.36
C ILE A 100 20.63 7.03 10.33
N ALA A 101 20.92 7.45 11.56
CA ALA A 101 19.89 7.82 12.54
C ALA A 101 19.07 9.05 12.09
N VAL A 102 19.72 10.12 11.60
CA VAL A 102 19.02 11.29 11.04
C VAL A 102 18.13 10.88 9.88
N TRP A 103 18.66 10.06 8.96
CA TRP A 103 17.89 9.54 7.84
C TRP A 103 16.64 8.81 8.32
N GLN A 104 16.78 7.87 9.27
CA GLN A 104 15.67 7.12 9.84
C GLN A 104 14.61 8.02 10.48
N ILE A 105 15.01 9.04 11.25
CA ILE A 105 14.09 10.00 11.86
C ILE A 105 13.26 10.72 10.77
N ILE A 106 13.91 11.21 9.71
CA ILE A 106 13.21 11.90 8.62
C ILE A 106 12.19 10.99 7.94
N PHE A 107 12.54 9.72 7.70
CA PHE A 107 11.63 8.76 7.09
C PHE A 107 10.43 8.45 7.97
N ARG A 108 10.62 8.27 9.28
CA ARG A 108 9.49 8.07 10.22
C ARG A 108 8.59 9.30 10.31
N ILE A 109 9.14 10.50 10.26
CA ILE A 109 8.32 11.72 10.19
C ILE A 109 7.49 11.75 8.91
N LYS A 110 8.09 11.43 7.75
CA LYS A 110 7.35 11.35 6.48
C LYS A 110 6.25 10.30 6.52
N GLU A 111 6.51 9.15 7.13
CA GLU A 111 5.53 8.10 7.37
C GLU A 111 4.36 8.62 8.21
N TRP A 112 4.60 9.37 9.29
CA TRP A 112 3.54 9.96 10.10
C TRP A 112 2.72 10.99 9.35
N VAL A 113 3.38 11.84 8.55
CA VAL A 113 2.68 12.81 7.70
C VAL A 113 1.79 12.08 6.70
N HIS A 114 2.31 11.07 6.00
CA HIS A 114 1.53 10.27 5.06
C HIS A 114 0.35 9.57 5.75
N ALA A 115 0.61 8.97 6.91
CA ALA A 115 -0.38 8.35 7.77
C ALA A 115 -1.48 9.34 8.21
N ALA A 116 -1.12 10.59 8.55
CA ALA A 116 -2.08 11.62 8.95
C ALA A 116 -2.98 12.08 7.79
N HIS A 117 -2.50 12.02 6.54
CA HIS A 117 -3.27 12.38 5.34
C HIS A 117 -4.12 11.22 4.79
N GLY A 118 -4.35 10.15 5.58
CA GLY A 118 -5.16 9.01 5.16
C GLY A 118 -4.43 7.99 4.30
N GLY A 119 -3.09 7.94 4.38
CA GLY A 119 -2.30 6.88 3.76
C GLY A 119 -2.70 5.48 4.23
N GLU A 120 -2.49 4.49 3.35
CA GLU A 120 -2.90 3.10 3.57
C GLU A 120 -2.34 2.51 4.87
N PRO A 121 -3.05 1.56 5.50
CA PRO A 121 -2.54 0.85 6.66
C PRO A 121 -1.28 0.06 6.29
N ALA A 122 -0.27 0.09 7.17
CA ALA A 122 0.97 -0.67 6.97
C ALA A 122 0.71 -2.18 6.91
N ALA A 123 1.35 -2.88 5.98
CA ALA A 123 1.20 -4.32 5.84
C ALA A 123 1.74 -5.08 7.07
N LEU A 124 1.26 -6.31 7.31
CA LEU A 124 1.65 -7.11 8.49
C LEU A 124 3.18 -7.33 8.56
N VAL A 125 3.83 -7.52 7.42
CA VAL A 125 5.29 -7.60 7.30
C VAL A 125 5.98 -6.29 7.72
N GLU A 126 5.42 -5.14 7.35
CA GLU A 126 5.95 -3.82 7.75
C GLU A 126 5.78 -3.57 9.25
N SER A 127 4.69 -4.06 9.85
CA SER A 127 4.48 -4.00 11.29
C SER A 127 5.56 -4.80 12.05
N LEU A 128 5.85 -6.03 11.61
CA LEU A 128 6.89 -6.89 12.18
C LEU A 128 8.28 -6.25 12.02
N LEU A 129 8.59 -5.74 10.83
CA LEU A 129 9.85 -5.03 10.57
C LEU A 129 9.98 -3.76 11.41
N THR A 130 8.88 -3.07 11.72
CA THR A 130 8.89 -1.88 12.58
C THR A 130 9.11 -2.24 14.05
N TYR A 131 8.62 -3.39 14.53
CA TYR A 131 8.98 -3.93 15.85
C TYR A 131 10.47 -4.28 15.92
N ILE A 132 10.98 -5.02 14.93
CA ILE A 132 12.40 -5.40 14.85
C ILE A 132 13.29 -4.14 14.82
N ASN A 133 12.91 -3.13 14.04
CA ASN A 133 13.62 -1.86 13.97
C ASN A 133 13.64 -1.10 15.30
N THR A 134 12.54 -1.11 16.04
CA THR A 134 12.47 -0.50 17.37
C THR A 134 13.42 -1.19 18.35
N PHE A 135 13.49 -2.52 18.31
CA PHE A 135 14.43 -3.30 19.12
C PHE A 135 15.89 -2.94 18.80
N PHE A 136 16.27 -2.88 17.51
CA PHE A 136 17.61 -2.47 17.11
C PHE A 136 17.92 -1.01 17.42
N ALA A 137 16.95 -0.10 17.29
CA ALA A 137 17.11 1.30 17.66
C ALA A 137 17.39 1.45 19.17
N ALA A 138 16.61 0.75 20.01
CA ALA A 138 16.84 0.73 21.45
C ALA A 138 18.22 0.15 21.81
N THR A 139 18.63 -0.92 21.14
CA THR A 139 19.97 -1.53 21.30
C THR A 139 21.07 -0.56 20.88
N THR A 140 20.85 0.22 19.82
CA THR A 140 21.78 1.27 19.34
C THR A 140 21.91 2.40 20.37
N ALA A 141 20.79 2.87 20.92
CA ALA A 141 20.81 3.91 21.96
C ALA A 141 21.52 3.42 23.23
N TRP A 142 21.32 2.16 23.62
CA TRP A 142 22.03 1.54 24.73
C TRP A 142 23.53 1.41 24.46
N ALA A 143 23.94 0.95 23.27
CA ALA A 143 25.35 0.91 22.89
C ALA A 143 25.98 2.32 22.90
N ALA A 144 25.29 3.32 22.36
CA ALA A 144 25.75 4.71 22.37
C ALA A 144 25.89 5.27 23.80
N TYR A 145 24.99 4.90 24.71
CA TYR A 145 25.12 5.25 26.13
C TYR A 145 26.42 4.69 26.74
N MET A 146 26.73 3.42 26.47
CA MET A 146 27.98 2.80 26.95
C MET A 146 29.23 3.53 26.41
N PHE A 147 29.17 4.00 25.16
CA PHE A 147 30.23 4.85 24.59
C PHE A 147 30.35 6.22 25.28
N VAL A 148 29.23 6.86 25.63
CA VAL A 148 29.23 8.11 26.40
C VAL A 148 29.88 7.92 27.76
N ASP A 149 29.51 6.84 28.46
CA ASP A 149 30.03 6.51 29.80
C ASP A 149 31.53 6.19 29.78
N THR A 150 32.03 5.62 28.67
CA THR A 150 33.44 5.23 28.54
C THR A 150 34.37 6.39 28.13
N TYR A 151 33.93 7.28 27.22
CA TYR A 151 34.82 8.27 26.61
C TYR A 151 34.62 9.72 27.12
N HIS A 152 33.49 10.02 27.77
CA HIS A 152 33.10 11.32 28.33
C HIS A 152 33.22 12.62 27.47
N PRO A 153 33.29 12.65 26.11
CA PRO A 153 33.38 13.92 25.40
C PRO A 153 31.97 14.52 25.25
N VAL A 154 31.83 15.85 25.41
CA VAL A 154 30.55 16.57 25.24
C VAL A 154 29.91 16.27 23.86
N GLY A 155 30.72 16.03 22.83
CA GLY A 155 30.23 15.68 21.49
C GLY A 155 29.55 14.32 21.37
N VAL A 156 29.81 13.36 22.28
CA VAL A 156 29.21 12.00 22.21
C VAL A 156 27.78 11.99 22.77
N TRP A 157 27.47 12.91 23.70
CA TRP A 157 26.11 13.12 24.20
C TRP A 157 25.13 13.51 23.09
N LEU A 158 25.59 14.29 22.09
CA LEU A 158 24.75 14.65 20.93
C LEU A 158 24.33 13.41 20.13
N TYR A 159 25.24 12.45 19.92
CA TYR A 159 24.92 11.20 19.23
C TYR A 159 23.98 10.33 20.06
N PHE A 160 24.17 10.27 21.39
CA PHE A 160 23.24 9.55 22.26
C PHE A 160 21.82 10.11 22.19
N ILE A 161 21.67 11.44 22.26
CA ILE A 161 20.36 12.11 22.09
C ILE A 161 19.77 11.78 20.71
N LEU A 162 20.59 11.77 19.67
CA LEU A 162 20.14 11.43 18.32
C LEU A 162 19.62 9.99 18.20
N PHE A 163 20.30 9.01 18.81
CA PHE A 163 19.83 7.62 18.82
C PHE A 163 18.59 7.43 19.70
N LEU A 164 18.46 8.19 20.79
CA LEU A 164 17.22 8.24 21.57
C LEU A 164 16.06 8.77 20.74
N LEU A 165 16.26 9.85 19.98
CA LEU A 165 15.24 10.39 19.08
C LEU A 165 14.85 9.39 17.99
N MET A 166 15.81 8.68 17.41
CA MET A 166 15.55 7.60 16.45
C MET A 166 14.72 6.48 17.10
N THR A 167 15.09 6.05 18.31
CA THR A 167 14.35 5.03 19.07
C THR A 167 12.91 5.47 19.35
N PHE A 168 12.73 6.72 19.76
CA PHE A 168 11.41 7.29 20.00
C PHE A 168 10.58 7.35 18.72
N ALA A 169 11.20 7.71 17.58
CA ALA A 169 10.53 7.73 16.28
C ALA A 169 10.12 6.32 15.81
N CYS A 170 10.97 5.31 16.01
CA CYS A 170 10.61 3.93 15.72
C CYS A 170 9.46 3.46 16.63
N LEU A 171 9.54 3.72 17.93
CA LEU A 171 8.54 3.30 18.92
C LEU A 171 7.16 3.93 18.66
N THR A 172 7.13 5.23 18.37
CA THR A 172 5.88 5.93 18.04
C THR A 172 5.25 5.38 16.76
N SER A 173 6.05 5.04 15.76
CA SER A 173 5.57 4.35 14.54
C SER A 173 4.99 2.97 14.87
N THR A 174 5.65 2.17 15.71
CA THR A 174 5.12 0.90 16.21
C THR A 174 3.78 1.06 16.93
N ILE A 175 3.67 2.05 17.81
CA ILE A 175 2.43 2.33 18.55
C ILE A 175 1.32 2.77 17.61
N MET A 176 1.62 3.63 16.62
CA MET A 176 0.64 4.07 15.62
C MET A 176 0.14 2.88 14.79
N MET A 177 1.02 2.00 14.32
CA MET A 177 0.65 0.78 13.60
C MET A 177 -0.18 -0.16 14.48
N ALA A 178 0.22 -0.38 15.73
CA ALA A 178 -0.51 -1.23 16.67
C ALA A 178 -1.90 -0.68 17.00
N ARG A 179 -2.05 0.65 17.14
CA ARG A 179 -3.35 1.29 17.37
C ARG A 179 -4.26 1.21 16.15
N ARG A 180 -3.71 1.33 14.94
CA ARG A 180 -4.45 1.16 13.68
C ARG A 180 -4.88 -0.29 13.48
N GLY A 181 -4.01 -1.26 13.76
CA GLY A 181 -4.35 -2.69 13.72
C GLY A 181 -5.48 -3.07 14.70
N ARG A 182 -5.44 -2.55 15.93
CA ARG A 182 -6.50 -2.81 16.93
C ARG A 182 -7.84 -2.11 16.62
N ALA A 183 -7.82 -1.04 15.83
CA ALA A 183 -9.05 -0.41 15.35
C ALA A 183 -9.75 -1.29 14.29
N HIS A 184 -8.97 -2.06 13.52
CA HIS A 184 -9.49 -3.08 12.60
C HIS A 184 -9.96 -4.36 13.30
N ASP A 185 -9.31 -4.79 14.40
CA ASP A 185 -9.73 -6.00 15.14
C ASP A 185 -11.12 -5.92 15.82
N ARG A 186 -11.76 -4.74 15.89
CA ARG A 186 -13.14 -4.62 16.43
C ARG A 186 -14.24 -4.87 15.42
N GLY A 187 -13.91 -5.22 14.18
CA GLY A 187 -14.87 -5.55 13.15
C GLY A 187 -14.14 -5.92 11.87
N GLU A 188 -13.92 -7.21 11.70
CA GLU A 188 -13.23 -7.85 10.58
C GLU A 188 -11.71 -7.64 10.53
N LEU A 189 -10.99 -8.74 10.77
CA LEU A 189 -9.65 -8.98 10.24
C LEU A 189 -9.71 -8.93 8.70
N ILE A 190 -9.78 -7.72 8.16
CA ILE A 190 -9.45 -7.46 6.77
C ILE A 190 -7.93 -7.46 6.75
N PHE A 191 -7.36 -8.64 6.50
CA PHE A 191 -6.04 -8.72 5.88
C PHE A 191 -6.03 -7.64 4.80
N THR A 192 -5.22 -6.59 4.93
CA THR A 192 -5.03 -5.60 3.87
C THR A 192 -4.21 -6.25 2.77
N LEU A 193 -4.82 -7.25 2.14
CA LEU A 193 -4.52 -7.62 0.78
C LEU A 193 -4.99 -6.41 -0.09
N SER A 194 -4.37 -6.19 -1.25
CA SER A 194 -4.71 -5.10 -2.19
C SER A 194 -6.23 -4.86 -2.35
N ALA A 195 -6.66 -3.65 -2.73
CA ALA A 195 -8.08 -3.34 -2.96
C ALA A 195 -8.79 -4.40 -3.84
N GLU A 196 -8.07 -4.96 -4.81
CA GLU A 196 -8.48 -6.08 -5.66
C GLU A 196 -8.80 -7.35 -4.85
N SER A 197 -7.90 -7.77 -3.98
CA SER A 197 -8.13 -8.92 -3.08
C SER A 197 -9.16 -8.67 -1.99
N ALA A 198 -9.38 -7.42 -1.56
CA ALA A 198 -10.49 -7.09 -0.65
C ALA A 198 -11.86 -7.29 -1.37
N VAL A 199 -11.95 -6.86 -2.63
CA VAL A 199 -13.11 -7.13 -3.49
C VAL A 199 -13.29 -8.63 -3.71
N ASN A 200 -12.23 -9.35 -4.09
CA ASN A 200 -12.29 -10.81 -4.30
C ASN A 200 -12.68 -11.58 -3.02
N ALA A 201 -12.19 -11.15 -1.86
CA ALA A 201 -12.56 -11.76 -0.58
C ALA A 201 -14.03 -11.48 -0.23
N ALA A 202 -14.53 -10.26 -0.46
CA ALA A 202 -15.92 -9.92 -0.22
C ALA A 202 -16.87 -10.71 -1.14
N ILE A 203 -16.54 -10.84 -2.42
CA ILE A 203 -17.29 -11.65 -3.38
C ILE A 203 -17.18 -13.14 -3.02
N GLY A 204 -16.01 -13.61 -2.60
CA GLY A 204 -15.78 -15.00 -2.19
C GLY A 204 -16.60 -15.43 -0.97
N ARG A 205 -17.05 -14.48 -0.13
CA ARG A 205 -17.96 -14.73 1.00
C ARG A 205 -19.43 -14.90 0.62
N LEU A 206 -19.82 -14.50 -0.60
CA LEU A 206 -21.20 -14.70 -1.07
C LEU A 206 -21.50 -16.19 -1.25
N PRO A 207 -22.73 -16.67 -1.01
CA PRO A 207 -23.19 -17.99 -1.44
C PRO A 207 -22.91 -18.25 -2.92
N GLU A 208 -22.66 -19.51 -3.28
CA GLU A 208 -22.37 -19.92 -4.65
C GLU A 208 -23.52 -19.56 -5.61
N GLU A 209 -24.76 -19.78 -5.19
CA GLU A 209 -25.97 -19.44 -5.94
C GLU A 209 -26.04 -17.93 -6.26
N GLU A 210 -25.66 -17.07 -5.31
CA GLU A 210 -25.65 -15.62 -5.49
C GLU A 210 -24.56 -15.19 -6.47
N ARG A 211 -23.37 -15.80 -6.39
CA ARG A 211 -22.28 -15.52 -7.34
C ARG A 211 -22.66 -15.93 -8.76
N ASP A 212 -23.32 -17.07 -8.91
CA ASP A 212 -23.79 -17.55 -10.22
C ASP A 212 -24.90 -16.64 -10.77
N ALA A 213 -25.82 -16.16 -9.92
CA ALA A 213 -26.83 -15.19 -10.31
C ALA A 213 -26.21 -13.87 -10.80
N ILE A 214 -25.21 -13.34 -10.09
CA ILE A 214 -24.48 -12.12 -10.50
C ILE A 214 -23.74 -12.34 -11.81
N LYS A 215 -23.08 -13.50 -11.98
CA LYS A 215 -22.37 -13.85 -13.21
C LYS A 215 -23.32 -13.93 -14.40
N ASN A 216 -24.51 -14.50 -14.22
CA ASN A 216 -25.53 -14.58 -15.25
C ASN A 216 -26.10 -13.19 -15.59
N ASP A 217 -26.40 -12.36 -14.58
CA ASP A 217 -26.86 -10.98 -14.80
C ASP A 217 -25.81 -10.15 -15.56
N LEU A 218 -24.54 -10.26 -15.19
CA LEU A 218 -23.44 -9.64 -15.93
C LEU A 218 -23.34 -10.15 -17.37
N ALA A 219 -23.52 -11.46 -17.59
CA ALA A 219 -23.47 -12.02 -18.94
C ALA A 219 -24.60 -11.48 -19.84
N THR A 220 -25.82 -11.42 -19.32
CA THR A 220 -26.98 -10.85 -20.02
C THR A 220 -26.79 -9.35 -20.28
N ALA A 221 -26.26 -8.61 -19.32
CA ALA A 221 -25.95 -7.19 -19.48
C ALA A 221 -24.89 -6.95 -20.58
N LEU A 222 -23.83 -7.75 -20.61
CA LEU A 222 -22.78 -7.67 -21.63
C LEU A 222 -23.29 -8.05 -23.03
N GLU A 223 -24.15 -9.06 -23.13
CA GLU A 223 -24.81 -9.40 -24.39
C GLU A 223 -25.68 -8.24 -24.90
N THR A 224 -26.51 -7.66 -24.02
CA THR A 224 -27.35 -6.50 -24.35
C THR A 224 -26.51 -5.33 -24.89
N LEU A 225 -25.40 -5.00 -24.23
CA LEU A 225 -24.50 -3.93 -24.66
C LEU A 225 -23.79 -4.23 -25.99
N ALA A 226 -23.45 -5.49 -26.26
CA ALA A 226 -22.84 -5.91 -27.52
C ALA A 226 -23.85 -5.86 -28.67
N THR A 227 -25.08 -6.32 -28.46
CA THR A 227 -26.17 -6.25 -29.45
C THR A 227 -26.53 -4.81 -29.79
N ALA A 228 -26.53 -3.92 -28.79
CA ALA A 228 -26.75 -2.48 -28.98
C ALA A 228 -25.55 -1.75 -29.62
N GLY A 229 -24.43 -2.43 -29.86
CA GLY A 229 -23.22 -1.85 -30.45
C GLY A 229 -22.45 -0.90 -29.53
N VAL A 230 -22.75 -0.90 -28.22
CA VAL A 230 -22.06 -0.07 -27.21
C VAL A 230 -20.66 -0.60 -26.94
N ILE A 231 -20.50 -1.93 -26.95
CA ILE A 231 -19.21 -2.62 -26.83
C ILE A 231 -18.99 -3.55 -28.02
N SER A 232 -17.72 -3.86 -28.31
CA SER A 232 -17.40 -4.84 -29.35
C SER A 232 -17.63 -6.28 -28.86
N THR A 233 -17.87 -7.22 -29.79
CA THR A 233 -17.95 -8.66 -29.46
C THR A 233 -16.66 -9.19 -28.83
N ASN A 234 -15.51 -8.61 -29.18
CA ASN A 234 -14.23 -8.92 -28.53
C ASN A 234 -14.23 -8.45 -27.08
N ASP A 235 -14.67 -7.21 -26.80
CA ASP A 235 -14.78 -6.70 -25.44
C ASP A 235 -15.74 -7.54 -24.59
N GLN A 236 -16.87 -7.98 -25.16
CA GLN A 236 -17.80 -8.90 -24.49
C GLN A 236 -17.12 -10.22 -24.12
N THR A 237 -16.45 -10.87 -25.08
CA THR A 237 -15.79 -12.16 -24.87
C THR A 237 -14.69 -12.07 -23.81
N ASP A 238 -13.93 -10.97 -23.82
CA ASP A 238 -12.83 -10.77 -22.90
C ASP A 238 -13.30 -10.36 -21.50
N ALA A 239 -14.39 -9.60 -21.40
CA ALA A 239 -15.04 -9.26 -20.14
C ALA A 239 -15.63 -10.50 -19.45
N LEU A 240 -16.27 -11.40 -20.21
CA LEU A 240 -16.83 -12.66 -19.69
C LEU A 240 -15.77 -13.64 -19.12
N ARG A 241 -14.51 -13.48 -19.52
CA ARG A 241 -13.39 -14.29 -19.03
C ARG A 241 -12.80 -13.75 -17.73
N GLN A 242 -13.13 -12.53 -17.33
CA GLN A 242 -12.60 -11.95 -16.11
C GLN A 242 -13.31 -12.52 -14.88
N PRO A 243 -12.60 -12.67 -13.75
CA PRO A 243 -13.26 -12.97 -12.48
C PRO A 243 -14.22 -11.83 -12.10
N PRO A 244 -15.32 -12.13 -11.38
CA PRO A 244 -16.25 -11.10 -10.91
C PRO A 244 -15.51 -10.12 -9.99
N GLY A 245 -15.70 -8.81 -10.19
CA GLY A 245 -15.00 -7.77 -9.42
C GLY A 245 -13.73 -7.22 -10.09
N ASP A 246 -13.37 -7.73 -11.28
CA ASP A 246 -12.16 -7.35 -12.01
C ASP A 246 -12.42 -6.66 -13.37
N LEU A 247 -13.68 -6.34 -13.70
CA LEU A 247 -14.01 -5.71 -14.98
C LEU A 247 -13.39 -4.31 -15.10
N ALA A 248 -13.40 -3.54 -14.01
CA ALA A 248 -12.75 -2.23 -13.96
C ALA A 248 -11.22 -2.32 -14.14
N SER A 249 -10.54 -3.30 -13.52
CA SER A 249 -9.10 -3.49 -13.64
C SER A 249 -8.72 -3.97 -15.05
N TRP A 250 -9.43 -4.95 -15.59
CA TRP A 250 -9.21 -5.47 -16.93
C TRP A 250 -9.29 -4.37 -17.98
N ARG A 251 -10.31 -3.52 -17.92
CA ARG A 251 -10.44 -2.39 -18.85
C ARG A 251 -9.30 -1.40 -18.68
N TRP A 252 -8.89 -1.12 -17.45
CA TRP A 252 -7.75 -0.26 -17.16
C TRP A 252 -6.46 -0.76 -17.81
N TYR A 253 -6.22 -2.08 -17.82
CA TYR A 253 -5.07 -2.68 -18.49
C TYR A 253 -5.16 -2.62 -20.02
N ARG A 254 -6.37 -2.65 -20.58
CA ARG A 254 -6.61 -2.65 -22.03
C ARG A 254 -6.71 -1.29 -22.68
N GLU A 255 -7.07 -0.25 -21.94
CA GLU A 255 -7.26 1.08 -22.49
C GLU A 255 -5.91 1.66 -22.96
N PRO A 256 -5.67 1.84 -24.28
CA PRO A 256 -4.44 2.47 -24.73
C PRO A 256 -4.44 3.92 -24.23
N ARG A 257 -3.39 4.31 -23.50
CA ARG A 257 -3.18 5.64 -22.91
C ARG A 257 -3.10 6.80 -23.93
N SER A 258 -3.47 6.59 -25.18
CA SER A 258 -3.25 7.49 -26.32
C SER A 258 -4.48 8.31 -26.73
N ARG A 259 -5.57 8.31 -25.97
CA ARG A 259 -6.69 9.26 -26.16
C ARG A 259 -6.78 10.26 -25.02
N GLN A 260 -5.73 11.05 -24.82
CA GLN A 260 -5.93 12.40 -24.31
C GLN A 260 -6.07 13.32 -25.52
N PRO A 261 -7.25 13.93 -25.77
CA PRO A 261 -7.28 15.08 -26.66
C PRO A 261 -6.37 16.16 -26.06
N LYS A 262 -5.52 16.74 -26.92
CA LYS A 262 -4.83 17.99 -26.62
C LYS A 262 -5.85 19.11 -26.41
#